data_AF-A0A645EIC4-F1
#
_entry.id   AF-A0A645EIC4-F1
#
_cell.length_a   1.000
_cell.length_b   1.000
_cell.length_c   1.000
_cell.angle_alpha   90.00
_cell.angle_beta   90.00
_cell.angle_gamma   90.00
#
_symmetry.space_group_name_H-M   'P 1'
#
loop_
_entity.id
_entity.type
_entity.pdbx_description
1 polymer ?
#
loop_
_entity_poly.entity_id
_entity_poly.type
_entity_poly.pdbx_seq_one_letter_code
_entity_poly.pdbx_strand_id
1 'polypeptide(L)'
;MLRAVPTRTMEDYLGDPDANAALFSEKTPVVLFENSRIVTTGASLFTALDRLEVAEATAASILVARDAGKVIFLSEEAIQALKTTFHLE
;
A
#
# COMPACT_ATOMS: atom_id res chain seq x y z
N MET A 1 0.56 -9.30 -6.16
CA MET A 1 1.38 -8.07 -6.31
C MET A 1 0.74 -6.90 -5.61
N LEU A 2 1.53 -6.26 -4.74
CA LEU A 2 1.23 -5.00 -4.07
C LEU A 2 1.28 -3.84 -5.06
N ARG A 3 0.26 -2.98 -5.04
CA ARG A 3 0.21 -1.72 -5.80
C ARG A 3 0.57 -0.55 -4.87
N ALA A 4 0.47 0.69 -5.36
CA ALA A 4 0.58 1.87 -4.51
C ALA A 4 -0.34 1.74 -3.28
N VAL A 5 0.16 2.16 -2.12
CA VAL A 5 -0.54 2.12 -0.83
C VAL A 5 -0.95 3.55 -0.47
N PRO A 6 -2.10 4.04 -0.95
CA PRO A 6 -2.60 5.35 -0.54
C PRO A 6 -2.91 5.36 0.95
N THR A 7 -2.64 6.49 1.57
CA THR A 7 -2.91 6.75 2.99
C THR A 7 -4.21 7.52 3.15
N ARG A 8 -4.99 7.20 4.18
CA ARG A 8 -6.24 7.85 4.59
C ARG A 8 -6.22 8.16 6.07
N THR A 9 -6.95 9.17 6.50
CA THR A 9 -6.94 9.56 7.91
C THR A 9 -7.73 8.57 8.77
N MET A 10 -7.57 8.66 10.10
CA MET A 10 -8.37 7.87 11.03
C MET A 10 -9.86 8.27 10.99
N GLU A 11 -10.15 9.54 10.71
CA GLU A 11 -11.53 10.04 10.56
C GLU A 11 -12.22 9.42 9.34
N ASP A 12 -11.53 9.29 8.20
CA ASP A 12 -12.06 8.61 7.02
C ASP A 12 -12.49 7.17 7.40
N TYR A 13 -11.65 6.46 8.17
CA TYR A 13 -11.97 5.12 8.67
C TYR A 13 -13.23 5.10 9.54
N LEU A 14 -13.34 5.99 10.53
CA LEU A 14 -14.48 6.02 11.46
C LEU A 14 -15.77 6.56 10.83
N GLY A 15 -15.68 7.13 9.62
CA GLY A 15 -16.78 7.64 8.85
C GLY A 15 -17.64 6.54 8.22
N ASP A 16 -18.14 6.82 7.02
CA ASP A 16 -19.08 5.96 6.32
C ASP A 16 -18.41 4.68 5.77
N PRO A 17 -18.85 3.48 6.17
CA PRO A 17 -18.35 2.22 5.63
C PRO A 17 -18.48 2.10 4.11
N ASP A 18 -19.54 2.66 3.50
CA ASP A 18 -19.76 2.58 2.06
C ASP A 18 -18.76 3.49 1.31
N ALA A 19 -18.53 4.69 1.82
CA ALA A 19 -17.48 5.58 1.31
C ALA A 19 -16.08 4.95 1.42
N ASN A 20 -15.81 4.23 2.52
CA ASN A 20 -14.56 3.49 2.69
C ASN A 20 -14.42 2.33 1.72
N ALA A 21 -15.50 1.56 1.49
CA ALA A 21 -15.50 0.48 0.51
C ALA A 21 -15.23 0.99 -0.91
N ALA A 22 -15.72 2.18 -1.25
CA ALA A 22 -15.51 2.81 -2.56
C ALA A 22 -14.05 3.20 -2.83
N LEU A 23 -13.17 3.20 -1.83
CA LEU A 23 -11.72 3.42 -2.01
C LEU A 23 -11.04 2.24 -2.71
N PHE A 24 -11.63 1.06 -2.66
CA PHE A 24 -11.02 -0.16 -3.16
C PHE A 24 -11.43 -0.45 -4.60
N SER A 25 -10.45 -0.80 -5.42
CA SER A 25 -10.65 -1.26 -6.80
C SER A 25 -9.52 -2.22 -7.20
N GLU A 26 -9.57 -2.79 -8.40
CA GLU A 26 -8.45 -3.58 -8.92
C GLU A 26 -7.14 -2.77 -9.02
N LYS A 27 -7.25 -1.44 -9.21
CA LYS A 27 -6.13 -0.50 -9.24
C LYS A 27 -5.69 -0.07 -7.84
N THR A 28 -6.59 -0.09 -6.86
CA THR A 28 -6.33 0.27 -5.46
C THR A 28 -6.78 -0.86 -4.52
N PRO A 29 -6.06 -2.01 -4.49
CA PRO A 29 -6.44 -3.15 -3.66
C PRO A 29 -5.97 -3.00 -2.20
N VAL A 30 -5.25 -1.93 -1.85
CA VAL A 30 -4.67 -1.71 -0.53
C VAL A 30 -4.85 -0.27 -0.13
N VAL A 31 -5.22 -0.03 1.13
CA VAL A 31 -5.31 1.31 1.74
C VAL A 31 -4.72 1.25 3.14
N LEU A 32 -3.87 2.22 3.50
CA LEU A 32 -3.37 2.41 4.85
C LEU A 32 -4.20 3.51 5.54
N PHE A 33 -4.86 3.16 6.65
CA PHE A 33 -5.52 4.13 7.52
C PHE A 33 -4.59 4.51 8.65
N GLU A 34 -4.23 5.79 8.70
CA GLU A 34 -3.28 6.34 9.67
C GLU A 34 -3.69 5.99 11.10
N ASN A 35 -2.69 5.62 11.91
CA ASN A 35 -2.85 5.30 13.33
C ASN A 35 -3.83 4.15 13.64
N SER A 36 -4.23 3.37 12.64
CA SER A 36 -5.26 2.34 12.79
C SER A 36 -4.81 1.01 12.21
N ARG A 37 -4.78 0.90 10.87
CA ARG A 37 -4.56 -0.39 10.18
C ARG A 37 -4.33 -0.22 8.68
N ILE A 38 -3.80 -1.27 8.07
CA ILE A 38 -3.84 -1.48 6.64
C ILE A 38 -5.00 -2.43 6.28
N VAL A 39 -5.66 -2.18 5.16
CA VAL A 39 -6.68 -3.07 4.60
C VAL A 39 -6.23 -3.50 3.22
N THR A 40 -6.19 -4.81 2.98
CA THR A 40 -5.86 -5.42 1.69
C THR A 40 -7.04 -6.21 1.16
N THR A 41 -7.26 -6.17 -0.15
CA THR A 41 -8.29 -6.95 -0.84
C THR A 41 -7.65 -7.85 -1.90
N GLY A 42 -8.38 -8.87 -2.34
CA GLY A 42 -7.95 -9.78 -3.40
C GLY A 42 -9.03 -10.77 -3.79
N ALA A 43 -8.90 -11.35 -4.99
CA ALA A 43 -9.82 -12.38 -5.49
C ALA A 43 -9.74 -13.70 -4.68
N SER A 44 -8.70 -13.86 -3.87
CA SER A 44 -8.56 -14.95 -2.91
C SER A 44 -7.88 -14.44 -1.64
N LEU A 45 -8.04 -15.19 -0.54
CA LEU A 45 -7.34 -14.91 0.72
C LEU A 45 -5.81 -14.86 0.52
N PHE A 46 -5.26 -15.78 -0.27
CA PHE A 46 -3.82 -15.80 -0.57
C PHE A 46 -3.36 -14.53 -1.29
N THR A 47 -4.15 -14.02 -2.24
CA THR A 47 -3.80 -12.78 -2.94
C THR A 47 -3.91 -11.54 -2.03
N ALA A 48 -4.86 -11.52 -1.10
CA ALA A 48 -4.96 -10.44 -0.11
C ALA A 48 -3.80 -10.50 0.90
N LEU A 49 -3.40 -11.70 1.31
CA LEU A 49 -2.29 -11.94 2.23
C LEU A 49 -0.93 -11.60 1.59
N ASP A 50 -0.68 -12.02 0.35
CA ASP A 50 0.53 -11.66 -0.42
C ASP A 50 0.80 -10.15 -0.40
N ARG A 51 -0.26 -9.35 -0.61
CA ARG A 51 -0.17 -7.88 -0.57
C ARG A 51 0.16 -7.37 0.82
N LEU A 52 -0.45 -7.95 1.85
CA LEU A 52 -0.19 -7.58 3.24
C LEU A 52 1.26 -7.90 3.64
N GLU A 53 1.74 -9.09 3.28
CA GLU A 53 3.11 -9.53 3.59
C GLU A 53 4.15 -8.62 2.93
N VAL A 54 3.97 -8.28 1.64
CA VAL A 54 4.89 -7.36 0.95
C VAL A 54 4.83 -5.96 1.57
N ALA A 55 3.65 -5.48 1.98
CA ALA A 55 3.51 -4.16 2.61
C ALA A 55 4.23 -4.12 3.97
N GLU A 56 4.03 -5.14 4.81
CA GLU A 56 4.67 -5.26 6.13
C GLU A 56 6.19 -5.42 6.01
N ALA A 57 6.66 -6.31 5.13
CA ALA A 57 8.10 -6.50 4.91
C ALA A 57 8.76 -5.20 4.41
N THR A 58 8.08 -4.44 3.55
CA THR A 58 8.56 -3.14 3.07
C THR A 58 8.62 -2.12 4.22
N ALA A 59 7.55 -2.00 5.02
CA ALA A 59 7.52 -1.10 6.18
C ALA A 59 8.64 -1.44 7.18
N ALA A 60 8.80 -2.71 7.52
CA ALA A 60 9.87 -3.20 8.38
C ALA A 60 11.26 -2.84 7.82
N SER A 61 11.49 -3.05 6.52
CA SER A 61 12.77 -2.70 5.88
C SER A 61 13.07 -1.19 5.95
N ILE A 62 12.05 -0.34 5.79
CA ILE A 62 12.21 1.11 5.90
C ILE A 62 12.57 1.50 7.33
N LEU A 63 11.89 0.92 8.34
CA LEU A 63 12.19 1.18 9.75
C LEU A 63 13.62 0.77 10.11
N VAL A 64 14.04 -0.44 9.71
CA VAL A 64 15.41 -0.92 9.91
C VAL A 64 16.43 -0.02 9.21
N ALA A 65 16.16 0.41 7.98
CA ALA A 65 17.05 1.29 7.24
C ALA A 65 17.16 2.69 7.88
N ARG A 66 16.09 3.20 8.49
CA ARG A 66 16.10 4.47 9.24
C ARG A 66 17.03 4.41 10.43
N ASP A 67 17.06 3.29 11.13
CA ASP A 67 17.97 3.08 12.27
C ASP A 67 19.43 3.00 11.81
N ALA A 68 19.68 2.51 10.60
CA ALA A 68 21.00 2.44 10.00
C ALA A 68 21.48 3.78 9.40
N GLY A 69 20.57 4.69 9.02
CA GLY A 69 20.90 6.00 8.48
C GLY A 69 19.84 6.58 7.54
N LYS A 70 20.28 7.39 6.57
CA LYS A 70 19.37 8.01 5.59
C LYS A 70 18.83 6.95 4.63
N VAL A 71 17.51 6.75 4.63
CA VAL A 71 16.82 5.91 3.64
C VAL A 71 16.85 6.59 2.27
N ILE A 72 17.28 5.86 1.25
CA ILE A 72 17.23 6.28 -0.15
C ILE A 72 16.03 5.60 -0.80
N PHE A 73 15.01 6.39 -1.10
CA PHE A 73 13.82 5.91 -1.81
C PHE A 73 14.06 5.90 -3.33
N LEU A 74 13.25 5.10 -4.04
CA LEU A 74 13.20 5.16 -5.51
C LEU A 74 12.77 6.55 -5.96
N SER A 75 13.38 7.03 -7.05
CA SER A 75 12.96 8.28 -7.67
C SER A 75 11.65 8.10 -8.44
N GLU A 76 10.94 9.20 -8.73
CA GLU A 76 9.69 9.13 -9.49
C GLU A 76 9.91 8.56 -10.89
N GLU A 77 11.05 8.82 -11.51
CA GLU A 77 11.41 8.28 -12.82
C GLU A 77 11.55 6.76 -12.78
N ALA A 78 12.18 6.22 -11.72
CA ALA A 78 12.30 4.78 -11.51
C ALA A 78 10.94 4.13 -11.25
N ILE A 79 10.08 4.79 -10.46
CA ILE A 79 8.71 4.34 -10.20
C ILE A 79 7.90 4.32 -11.50
N GLN A 80 8.01 5.36 -12.33
CA GLN A 80 7.31 5.41 -13.61
C GLN A 80 7.82 4.35 -14.59
N ALA A 81 9.13 4.10 -14.65
CA ALA A 81 9.68 3.02 -15.45
C ALA A 81 9.11 1.66 -15.04
N LEU A 82 9.00 1.38 -13.74
CA LEU A 82 8.37 0.16 -13.23
C LEU A 82 6.89 0.07 -13.64
N LYS A 83 6.12 1.17 -13.51
CA LYS A 83 4.71 1.20 -13.93
C LYS A 83 4.56 0.84 -15.41
N THR A 84 5.42 1.38 -16.28
CA THR A 84 5.42 1.08 -17.72
C THR A 84 5.82 -0.37 -17.99
N THR A 85 6.92 -0.86 -17.41
CA THR A 85 7.45 -2.22 -17.63
C THR A 85 6.47 -3.31 -17.19
N PHE A 86 5.75 -3.08 -16.09
CA PHE A 86 4.81 -4.06 -15.53
C PHE A 86 3.34 -3.77 -15.90
N HIS A 87 3.08 -2.82 -16.81
CA HIS A 87 1.74 -2.47 -17.29
C HIS A 87 0.74 -2.13 -16.16
N LEU A 88 1.17 -1.26 -15.24
CA LEU A 88 0.43 -0.97 -13.99
C LEU A 88 -0.44 0.29 -14.02
N GLU A 89 -0.57 0.96 -15.17
CA GLU A 89 -1.36 2.20 -15.35
C GLU A 89 -2.87 2.04 -15.12
#